data_AF-A0A358DS03-F1
#
_entry.id   AF-A0A358DS03-F1
#
_cell.length_a   1.000
_cell.length_b   1.000
_cell.length_c   1.000
_cell.angle_alpha   90.00
_cell.angle_beta   90.00
_cell.angle_gamma   90.00
#
_symmetry.space_group_name_H-M   'P 1'
#
loop_
_entity.id
_entity.type
_entity.pdbx_description
1 polymer ?
#
loop_
_entity_poly.entity_id
_entity_poly.type
_entity_poly.pdbx_seq_one_letter_code
_entity_poly.pdbx_strand_id
1 'polypeptide(L)'
;MKTKFALCAGVGSLILASTASAGFSGLVAEEFSVSGTNILGQSWDLDVVRIYAQLENAGDRLDAVYGSADNPLFINTSGEFYQNAAGGDTSLQINAALFGVYNSVEYDTFVTIGNLSSTDDALLVQAVDFSNFDTEVATSNGTWTVTPDDAQGEAGADGRVLIGQFSFAAGTGGLSSMDGLVNMQGKNADGSNWTALNQWVPAPGALALLGLAGVAGRRRRRH
;
A
#
# COMPACT_ATOMS: atom_id res chain seq x y z
N MET A 1 29.32 -15.94 9.39
CA MET A 1 28.31 -14.86 9.36
C MET A 1 26.96 -15.53 9.13
N LYS A 2 26.06 -15.56 10.12
CA LYS A 2 24.74 -16.19 9.94
C LYS A 2 23.87 -15.19 9.18
N THR A 3 23.51 -15.50 7.94
CA THR A 3 22.50 -14.76 7.18
C THR A 3 21.20 -14.80 7.98
N LYS A 4 20.74 -13.64 8.45
CA LYS A 4 19.46 -13.51 9.16
C LYS A 4 18.37 -13.32 8.10
N PHE A 5 17.31 -14.10 8.21
CA PHE A 5 16.21 -14.15 7.24
C PHE A 5 14.97 -13.44 7.82
N ALA A 6 14.25 -12.70 6.97
CA ALA A 6 12.86 -12.38 7.22
C ALA A 6 12.00 -13.57 6.75
N LEU A 7 10.93 -13.89 7.47
CA LEU A 7 10.00 -14.96 7.12
C LEU A 7 8.61 -14.36 6.92
N CYS A 8 8.10 -14.42 5.68
CA CYS A 8 6.70 -14.10 5.40
C CYS A 8 5.83 -15.34 5.59
N ALA A 9 4.71 -15.20 6.31
CA ALA A 9 3.74 -16.26 6.55
C ALA A 9 2.37 -15.84 6.02
N GLY A 10 1.89 -16.53 4.98
CA GLY A 10 0.58 -16.32 4.37
C GLY A 10 0.46 -14.99 3.63
N VAL A 11 0.24 -15.03 2.31
CA VAL A 11 -0.11 -13.84 1.54
C VAL A 11 -1.56 -14.00 1.10
N GLY A 12 -2.43 -13.09 1.53
CA GLY A 12 -3.80 -13.00 1.08
C GLY A 12 -3.98 -11.79 0.17
N SER A 13 -4.33 -12.00 -1.10
CA SER A 13 -4.69 -10.92 -2.01
C SER A 13 -6.22 -10.78 -2.06
N LEU A 14 -6.72 -9.55 -1.94
CA LEU A 14 -8.14 -9.23 -1.99
C LEU A 14 -8.38 -8.15 -3.06
N ILE A 15 -9.25 -8.46 -4.03
CA ILE A 15 -9.72 -7.47 -5.00
C ILE A 15 -10.78 -6.61 -4.31
N LEU A 16 -10.55 -5.30 -4.29
CA LEU A 16 -11.45 -4.32 -3.73
C LEU A 16 -12.42 -3.86 -4.85
N ALA A 17 -13.73 -3.94 -4.60
CA ALA A 17 -14.74 -3.44 -5.52
C ALA A 17 -14.60 -1.91 -5.71
N SER A 18 -14.03 -1.52 -6.84
CA SER A 18 -13.83 -0.15 -7.30
C SER A 18 -14.82 0.19 -8.43
N THR A 19 -14.99 1.48 -8.71
CA THR A 19 -15.60 1.88 -9.98
C THR A 19 -14.51 1.88 -11.05
N ALA A 20 -14.51 0.86 -11.92
CA ALA A 20 -13.56 0.79 -13.02
C ALA A 20 -13.72 1.99 -13.98
N SER A 21 -12.60 2.43 -14.55
CA SER A 21 -12.53 3.35 -15.68
C SER A 21 -11.64 2.72 -16.75
N ALA A 22 -11.75 3.10 -18.02
CA ALA A 22 -10.85 2.60 -19.06
C ALA A 22 -9.38 2.77 -18.61
N GLY A 23 -8.60 1.70 -18.55
CA GLY A 23 -7.22 1.70 -18.02
C GLY A 23 -7.04 1.29 -16.56
N PHE A 24 -8.10 1.34 -15.75
CA PHE A 24 -8.08 1.03 -14.32
C PHE A 24 -9.21 0.07 -13.95
N SER A 25 -8.85 -1.13 -13.50
CA SER A 25 -9.80 -2.19 -13.16
C SER A 25 -10.22 -2.21 -11.70
N GLY A 26 -9.36 -1.75 -10.79
CA GLY A 26 -9.37 -2.29 -9.43
C GLY A 26 -8.41 -1.62 -8.45
N LEU A 27 -8.79 -1.53 -7.18
CA LEU A 27 -7.78 -1.57 -6.13
C LEU A 27 -7.57 -3.02 -5.70
N VAL A 28 -6.33 -3.38 -5.38
CA VAL A 28 -5.96 -4.69 -4.84
C VAL A 28 -5.20 -4.46 -3.55
N ALA A 29 -5.59 -5.16 -2.49
CA ALA A 29 -4.83 -5.18 -1.24
C ALA A 29 -4.17 -6.55 -1.08
N GLU A 30 -2.89 -6.56 -0.71
CA GLU A 30 -2.18 -7.76 -0.30
C GLU A 30 -1.78 -7.63 1.16
N GLU A 31 -2.24 -8.56 1.99
CA GLU A 31 -1.92 -8.60 3.41
C GLU A 31 -1.07 -9.84 3.71
N PHE A 32 0.01 -9.64 4.45
CA PHE A 32 0.89 -10.71 4.89
C PHE A 32 1.57 -10.39 6.21
N SER A 33 1.81 -11.42 7.02
CA SER A 33 2.62 -11.29 8.23
C SER A 33 4.09 -11.56 7.89
N VAL A 34 5.00 -10.76 8.46
CA VAL A 34 6.44 -10.93 8.31
C VAL A 34 7.15 -10.74 9.64
N SER A 35 8.12 -11.61 9.90
CA SER A 35 8.95 -11.56 11.11
C SER A 35 10.42 -11.55 10.75
N GLY A 36 11.24 -10.99 11.63
CA GLY A 36 12.69 -10.95 11.42
C GLY A 36 13.49 -10.69 12.68
N THR A 37 14.81 -10.76 12.56
CA THR A 37 15.72 -10.36 13.64
C THR A 37 16.89 -9.60 13.03
N ASN A 38 17.09 -8.37 13.47
CA ASN A 38 18.10 -7.46 12.93
C ASN A 38 19.52 -7.87 13.32
N ILE A 39 20.57 -7.20 12.82
CA ILE A 39 21.97 -7.58 13.12
C ILE A 39 22.31 -7.51 14.62
N LEU A 40 21.67 -6.59 15.35
CA LEU A 40 21.81 -6.40 16.80
C LEU A 40 21.12 -7.48 17.64
N GLY A 41 20.33 -8.37 17.01
CA GLY A 41 19.62 -9.45 17.69
C GLY A 41 18.23 -9.06 18.20
N GLN A 42 17.70 -7.92 17.78
CA GLN A 42 16.35 -7.49 18.11
C GLN A 42 15.37 -8.13 17.12
N SER A 43 14.41 -8.88 17.64
CA SER A 43 13.33 -9.49 16.86
C SER A 43 12.16 -8.53 16.71
N TRP A 44 11.42 -8.68 15.62
CA TRP A 44 10.25 -7.89 15.29
C TRP A 44 9.28 -8.75 14.47
N ASP A 45 7.98 -8.46 14.61
CA ASP A 45 6.88 -9.11 13.90
C ASP A 45 5.90 -8.01 13.44
N LEU A 46 5.54 -8.02 12.15
CA LEU A 46 4.68 -7.03 11.53
C LEU A 46 3.60 -7.69 10.67
N ASP A 47 2.42 -7.07 10.61
CA ASP A 47 1.41 -7.34 9.59
C ASP A 47 1.44 -6.21 8.57
N VAL A 48 1.62 -6.55 7.29
CA VAL A 48 1.87 -5.59 6.22
C VAL A 48 0.75 -5.64 5.21
N VAL A 49 0.19 -4.47 4.89
CA VAL A 49 -0.84 -4.27 3.86
C VAL A 49 -0.23 -3.44 2.73
N ARG A 50 -0.18 -4.01 1.53
CA ARG A 50 0.20 -3.29 0.31
C ARG A 50 -1.03 -3.03 -0.53
N ILE A 51 -1.20 -1.78 -0.94
CA ILE A 51 -2.33 -1.37 -1.78
C ILE A 51 -1.82 -1.06 -3.18
N TYR A 52 -2.49 -1.62 -4.17
CA TYR A 52 -2.13 -1.50 -5.58
C TYR A 52 -3.30 -0.95 -6.40
N ALA A 53 -2.98 -0.15 -7.41
CA ALA A 53 -3.85 0.08 -8.55
C ALA A 53 -3.67 -1.07 -9.55
N GLN A 54 -4.76 -1.75 -9.90
CA GLN A 54 -4.79 -2.76 -10.97
C GLN A 54 -5.18 -2.07 -12.28
N LEU A 55 -4.29 -2.12 -13.25
CA LEU A 55 -4.47 -1.57 -14.59
C LEU A 55 -4.87 -2.66 -15.58
N GLU A 56 -5.53 -2.26 -16.67
CA GLU A 56 -6.17 -3.18 -17.61
C GLU A 56 -5.17 -3.84 -18.57
N ASN A 57 -4.17 -3.09 -19.03
CA ASN A 57 -3.25 -3.52 -20.07
C ASN A 57 -1.79 -3.31 -19.68
N ALA A 58 -0.91 -4.12 -20.29
CA ALA A 58 0.52 -3.86 -20.26
C ALA A 58 0.82 -2.52 -20.96
N GLY A 59 1.65 -1.69 -20.31
CA GLY A 59 1.96 -0.33 -20.79
C GLY A 59 0.97 0.75 -20.32
N ASP A 60 -0.11 0.37 -19.62
CA ASP A 60 -0.85 1.34 -18.82
C ASP A 60 0.01 1.75 -17.61
N ARG A 61 -0.17 2.99 -17.14
CA ARG A 61 0.61 3.56 -16.04
C ARG A 61 -0.24 4.39 -15.09
N LEU A 62 0.23 4.47 -13.84
CA LEU A 62 -0.27 5.36 -12.80
C LEU A 62 0.67 6.57 -12.65
N ASP A 63 0.11 7.77 -12.70
CA ASP A 63 0.89 9.01 -12.74
C ASP A 63 0.75 9.82 -11.47
N ALA A 64 -0.42 9.75 -10.83
CA ALA A 64 -0.68 10.49 -9.61
C ALA A 64 -1.72 9.81 -8.74
N VAL A 65 -1.52 9.94 -7.44
CA VAL A 65 -2.54 9.74 -6.42
C VAL A 65 -2.73 11.08 -5.70
N TYR A 66 -3.97 11.50 -5.51
CA TYR A 66 -4.26 12.88 -5.13
C TYR A 66 -5.55 13.06 -4.33
N GLY A 67 -5.60 14.18 -3.61
CA GLY A 67 -6.80 14.74 -3.01
C GLY A 67 -7.09 16.13 -3.56
N SER A 68 -8.37 16.44 -3.69
CA SER A 68 -8.92 17.70 -4.17
C SER A 68 -10.06 18.16 -3.25
N ALA A 69 -10.53 19.40 -3.39
CA ALA A 69 -11.62 19.91 -2.57
C ALA A 69 -12.92 19.12 -2.78
N ASP A 70 -13.18 18.68 -4.02
CA ASP A 70 -14.38 17.92 -4.38
C ASP A 70 -14.22 16.41 -4.10
N ASN A 71 -13.01 15.89 -4.24
CA ASN A 71 -12.68 14.48 -4.00
C ASN A 71 -11.46 14.44 -3.07
N PRO A 72 -11.65 14.48 -1.75
CA PRO A 72 -10.53 14.37 -0.81
C PRO A 72 -9.92 12.97 -0.90
N LEU A 73 -8.67 12.88 -0.44
CA LEU A 73 -7.99 11.61 -0.22
C LEU A 73 -7.77 11.43 1.28
N PHE A 74 -8.03 10.22 1.77
CA PHE A 74 -7.54 9.80 3.08
C PHE A 74 -7.27 8.29 3.09
N ILE A 75 -6.30 7.87 3.89
CA ILE A 75 -6.09 6.48 4.28
C ILE A 75 -5.77 6.51 5.77
N ASN A 76 -6.58 5.86 6.58
CA ASN A 76 -6.43 5.83 8.02
C ASN A 76 -6.63 4.42 8.58
N THR A 77 -6.42 4.29 9.88
CA THR A 77 -6.66 3.07 10.62
C THR A 77 -7.31 3.36 11.97
N SER A 78 -8.05 2.39 12.48
CA SER A 78 -8.51 2.36 13.88
C SER A 78 -7.44 1.86 14.87
N GLY A 79 -6.30 1.40 14.36
CA GLY A 79 -5.10 1.06 15.13
C GLY A 79 -4.01 2.14 15.00
N GLU A 80 -2.76 1.72 14.93
CA GLU A 80 -1.59 2.57 14.67
C GLU A 80 -0.72 1.91 13.61
N PHE A 81 -0.34 2.68 12.59
CA PHE A 81 0.66 2.28 11.61
C PHE A 81 2.05 2.22 12.26
N TYR A 82 2.79 1.17 11.93
CA TYR A 82 4.19 1.04 12.27
C TYR A 82 5.01 2.08 11.51
N GLN A 83 5.82 2.84 12.25
CA GLN A 83 6.76 3.84 11.74
C GLN A 83 8.18 3.48 12.21
N ASN A 84 9.09 3.27 11.27
CA ASN A 84 10.48 2.94 11.56
C ASN A 84 11.31 4.23 11.71
N ALA A 85 12.10 4.31 12.79
CA ALA A 85 12.97 5.46 13.05
C ALA A 85 14.02 5.73 11.94
N ALA A 86 14.28 4.76 11.06
CA ALA A 86 15.19 4.88 9.93
C ALA A 86 14.48 4.86 8.56
N GLY A 87 13.15 4.92 8.54
CA GLY A 87 12.35 5.09 7.33
C GLY A 87 11.71 6.48 7.26
N GLY A 88 10.49 6.56 6.76
CA GLY A 88 9.77 7.81 6.61
C GLY A 88 8.54 7.69 5.71
N ASP A 89 7.86 8.82 5.53
CA ASP A 89 6.48 8.85 5.03
C ASP A 89 6.31 8.43 3.56
N THR A 90 7.41 8.43 2.81
CA THR A 90 7.43 8.14 1.37
C THR A 90 8.53 7.13 1.02
N SER A 91 8.38 6.45 -0.12
CA SER A 91 9.40 5.53 -0.64
C SER A 91 10.79 6.17 -0.78
N LEU A 92 10.87 7.50 -0.97
CA LEU A 92 12.11 8.28 -1.02
C LEU A 92 12.96 8.16 0.26
N GLN A 93 12.35 7.83 1.40
CA GLN A 93 13.01 7.72 2.70
C GLN A 93 13.34 6.27 3.08
N ILE A 94 12.88 5.30 2.29
CA ILE A 94 13.11 3.89 2.53
C ILE A 94 14.44 3.48 1.88
N ASN A 95 15.53 3.52 2.66
CA ASN A 95 16.87 3.23 2.16
C ASN A 95 17.19 1.73 2.16
N ALA A 96 17.24 1.12 0.97
CA ALA A 96 17.53 -0.30 0.79
C ALA A 96 18.89 -0.75 1.36
N ALA A 97 19.87 0.14 1.48
CA ALA A 97 21.17 -0.20 2.09
C ALA A 97 21.04 -0.55 3.59
N LEU A 98 19.96 -0.13 4.25
CA LEU A 98 19.70 -0.43 5.65
C LEU A 98 19.10 -1.83 5.86
N PHE A 99 18.55 -2.48 4.84
CA PHE A 99 17.83 -3.75 5.00
C PHE A 99 18.73 -4.87 5.56
N GLY A 100 20.04 -4.85 5.27
CA GLY A 100 20.99 -5.81 5.84
C GLY A 100 21.31 -5.59 7.33
N VAL A 101 21.00 -4.41 7.87
CA VAL A 101 21.29 -4.00 9.25
C VAL A 101 20.00 -3.97 10.08
N TYR A 102 19.02 -3.22 9.60
CA TYR A 102 17.68 -3.03 10.15
C TYR A 102 16.65 -3.48 9.11
N ASN A 103 16.45 -4.79 9.01
CA ASN A 103 15.55 -5.38 8.01
C ASN A 103 14.07 -5.01 8.20
N SER A 104 13.65 -4.52 9.39
CA SER A 104 12.29 -4.02 9.57
C SER A 104 12.00 -2.72 8.80
N VAL A 105 13.03 -2.00 8.33
CA VAL A 105 12.86 -0.75 7.54
C VAL A 105 12.19 -1.05 6.19
N GLU A 106 12.40 -2.25 5.63
CA GLU A 106 11.74 -2.68 4.39
C GLU A 106 10.20 -2.72 4.53
N TYR A 107 9.73 -2.90 5.76
CA TYR A 107 8.32 -3.08 6.10
C TYR A 107 7.77 -1.85 6.83
N ASP A 108 8.35 -0.67 6.62
CA ASP A 108 7.80 0.58 7.16
C ASP A 108 6.48 0.99 6.48
N THR A 109 5.77 1.95 7.07
CA THR A 109 4.59 2.57 6.46
C THR A 109 4.98 3.76 5.59
N PHE A 110 4.65 3.73 4.31
CA PHE A 110 4.97 4.79 3.35
C PHE A 110 4.02 4.83 2.16
N VAL A 111 3.85 6.01 1.56
CA VAL A 111 3.18 6.17 0.25
C VAL A 111 4.19 6.14 -0.90
N THR A 112 3.75 5.71 -2.07
CA THR A 112 4.61 5.56 -3.26
C THR A 112 3.81 5.53 -4.56
N ILE A 113 4.51 5.52 -5.69
CA ILE A 113 4.04 4.99 -6.97
C ILE A 113 5.10 3.98 -7.45
N GLY A 114 4.75 2.69 -7.37
CA GLY A 114 5.53 1.56 -7.89
C GLY A 114 6.68 1.09 -7.00
N ASN A 115 7.54 2.00 -6.54
CA ASN A 115 8.79 1.64 -5.87
C ASN A 115 8.64 1.36 -4.37
N LEU A 116 9.41 0.39 -3.86
CA LEU A 116 9.46 0.00 -2.45
C LEU A 116 10.59 0.68 -1.66
N SER A 117 11.47 1.39 -2.34
CA SER A 117 12.66 2.01 -1.73
C SER A 117 13.07 3.24 -2.52
N SER A 118 13.99 4.03 -1.96
CA SER A 118 14.57 5.21 -2.61
C SER A 118 15.49 4.87 -3.81
N THR A 119 15.59 3.60 -4.19
CA THR A 119 16.42 3.15 -5.32
C THR A 119 15.67 3.40 -6.62
N ASP A 120 16.26 4.20 -7.51
CA ASP A 120 15.65 4.60 -8.78
C ASP A 120 14.25 5.22 -8.60
N ASP A 121 14.03 5.89 -7.47
CA ASP A 121 12.75 6.51 -7.12
C ASP A 121 12.71 7.99 -7.48
N ALA A 122 11.74 8.33 -8.34
CA ALA A 122 11.50 9.69 -8.83
C ALA A 122 10.18 10.29 -8.30
N LEU A 123 9.67 9.79 -7.17
CA LEU A 123 8.43 10.29 -6.57
C LEU A 123 8.53 11.79 -6.26
N LEU A 124 7.47 12.51 -6.62
CA LEU A 124 7.29 13.92 -6.27
C LEU A 124 6.08 14.05 -5.37
N VAL A 125 6.22 14.78 -4.25
CA VAL A 125 5.12 14.99 -3.30
C VAL A 125 4.88 16.48 -3.10
N GLN A 126 3.61 16.88 -3.13
CA GLN A 126 3.22 18.27 -2.97
C GLN A 126 1.97 18.39 -2.10
N ALA A 127 2.02 19.29 -1.10
CA ALA A 127 0.88 19.68 -0.25
C ALA A 127 0.16 18.51 0.47
N VAL A 128 0.87 17.41 0.73
CA VAL A 128 0.42 16.34 1.62
C VAL A 128 1.02 16.58 3.00
N ASP A 129 0.19 16.51 4.03
CA ASP A 129 0.61 16.60 5.43
C ASP A 129 0.74 15.19 6.01
N PHE A 130 1.94 14.84 6.45
CA PHE A 130 2.25 13.54 7.07
C PHE A 130 2.44 13.65 8.59
N SER A 131 2.07 14.77 9.22
CA SER A 131 2.27 14.98 10.66
C SER A 131 1.59 13.93 11.55
N ASN A 132 0.55 13.26 11.06
CA ASN A 132 -0.20 12.20 11.77
C ASN A 132 -0.08 10.83 11.08
N PHE A 133 1.00 10.57 10.35
CA PHE A 133 1.10 9.38 9.50
C PHE A 133 1.31 8.05 10.25
N ASP A 134 1.36 8.12 11.58
CA ASP A 134 1.17 6.96 12.46
C ASP A 134 -0.28 6.48 12.52
N THR A 135 -1.25 7.26 12.05
CA THR A 135 -2.69 6.92 12.09
C THR A 135 -3.43 7.26 10.81
N GLU A 136 -3.00 8.29 10.08
CA GLU A 136 -3.67 8.79 8.87
C GLU A 136 -2.74 9.55 7.91
N VAL A 137 -2.95 9.38 6.61
CA VAL A 137 -2.61 10.37 5.59
C VAL A 137 -3.89 10.91 5.00
N ALA A 138 -4.06 12.24 5.01
CA ALA A 138 -5.23 12.88 4.43
C ALA A 138 -4.86 14.18 3.71
N THR A 139 -5.53 14.45 2.60
CA THR A 139 -5.35 15.70 1.86
C THR A 139 -6.56 16.03 0.99
N SER A 140 -6.82 17.32 0.80
CA SER A 140 -7.84 17.85 -0.12
C SER A 140 -7.24 18.80 -1.17
N ASN A 141 -5.92 18.85 -1.28
CA ASN A 141 -5.20 19.70 -2.25
C ASN A 141 -3.78 19.20 -2.55
N GLY A 142 -3.44 18.00 -2.10
CA GLY A 142 -2.12 17.42 -2.20
C GLY A 142 -2.08 16.19 -3.09
N THR A 143 -0.88 15.83 -3.50
CA THR A 143 -0.64 14.72 -4.41
C THR A 143 0.76 14.15 -4.23
N TRP A 144 0.90 12.87 -4.54
CA TRP A 144 2.18 12.30 -4.93
C TRP A 144 2.09 11.79 -6.37
N THR A 145 3.13 12.07 -7.15
CA THR A 145 3.14 11.93 -8.61
C THR A 145 4.47 11.42 -9.13
N VAL A 146 4.44 10.89 -10.34
CA VAL A 146 5.61 10.57 -11.17
C VAL A 146 5.43 11.16 -12.56
N THR A 147 6.53 11.45 -13.24
CA THR A 147 6.51 12.01 -14.59
C THR A 147 6.35 10.90 -15.63
N PRO A 148 5.89 11.21 -16.87
CA PRO A 148 5.81 10.26 -17.99
C PRO A 148 7.06 9.43 -18.30
N ASP A 149 8.24 9.94 -17.95
CA ASP A 149 9.51 9.27 -18.23
C ASP A 149 9.93 8.29 -17.11
N ASP A 150 9.21 8.29 -15.98
CA ASP A 150 9.53 7.45 -14.83
C ASP A 150 8.86 6.07 -14.96
N ALA A 151 9.70 5.05 -15.15
CA ALA A 151 9.29 3.66 -15.32
C ALA A 151 8.53 3.10 -14.10
N GLN A 152 8.72 3.68 -12.91
CA GLN A 152 8.03 3.22 -11.68
C GLN A 152 6.50 3.41 -11.74
N GLY A 153 5.99 4.27 -12.62
CA GLY A 153 4.56 4.40 -12.84
C GLY A 153 3.96 3.31 -13.73
N GLU A 154 4.78 2.57 -14.48
CA GLU A 154 4.30 1.53 -15.40
C GLU A 154 3.77 0.31 -14.64
N ALA A 155 2.69 -0.28 -15.13
CA ALA A 155 2.17 -1.52 -14.58
C ALA A 155 3.23 -2.63 -14.65
N GLY A 156 3.45 -3.34 -13.54
CA GLY A 156 4.26 -4.55 -13.53
C GLY A 156 3.69 -5.64 -14.44
N ALA A 157 4.38 -6.78 -14.53
CA ALA A 157 3.91 -7.93 -15.33
C ALA A 157 2.55 -8.49 -14.85
N ASP A 158 2.15 -8.20 -13.61
CA ASP A 158 0.87 -8.50 -12.99
C ASP A 158 -0.19 -7.40 -13.20
N GLY A 159 0.15 -6.35 -13.94
CA GLY A 159 -0.71 -5.21 -14.22
C GLY A 159 -0.91 -4.29 -13.00
N ARG A 160 -0.04 -4.35 -12.00
CA ARG A 160 -0.23 -3.62 -10.74
C ARG A 160 0.82 -2.52 -10.56
N VAL A 161 0.40 -1.43 -9.92
CA VAL A 161 1.29 -0.36 -9.44
C VAL A 161 1.00 -0.13 -7.97
N LEU A 162 2.03 -0.23 -7.13
CA LEU A 162 1.94 0.01 -5.68
C LEU A 162 1.62 1.48 -5.41
N ILE A 163 0.66 1.77 -4.55
CA ILE A 163 0.33 3.15 -4.12
C ILE A 163 0.76 3.44 -2.68
N GLY A 164 1.00 2.39 -1.88
CA GLY A 164 1.47 2.51 -0.51
C GLY A 164 1.60 1.16 0.19
N GLN A 165 2.43 1.14 1.22
CA GLN A 165 2.60 0.03 2.16
C GLN A 165 2.22 0.55 3.56
N PHE A 166 1.39 -0.20 4.27
CA PHE A 166 0.86 0.14 5.59
C PHE A 166 1.07 -1.03 6.52
N SER A 167 1.93 -0.85 7.51
CA SER A 167 2.35 -1.92 8.39
C SER A 167 1.82 -1.71 9.79
N PHE A 168 1.70 -2.78 10.55
CA PHE A 168 1.22 -2.79 11.93
C PHE A 168 2.12 -3.66 12.77
N ALA A 169 2.22 -3.39 14.07
CA ALA A 169 2.71 -4.40 14.99
C ALA A 169 1.83 -5.66 14.88
N ALA A 170 2.44 -6.84 14.87
CA ALA A 170 1.68 -8.07 14.62
C ALA A 170 0.48 -8.23 15.56
N GLY A 171 -0.70 -8.44 14.98
CA GLY A 171 -1.97 -8.62 15.67
C GLY A 171 -2.64 -7.34 16.17
N THR A 172 -2.10 -6.15 15.91
CA THR A 172 -2.70 -4.87 16.34
C THR A 172 -3.51 -4.17 15.25
N GLY A 173 -3.44 -4.64 14.00
CA GLY A 173 -4.11 -4.03 12.87
C GLY A 173 -4.08 -4.93 11.64
N GLY A 174 -4.08 -4.31 10.46
CA GLY A 174 -4.20 -4.99 9.17
C GLY A 174 -5.31 -4.38 8.30
N LEU A 175 -5.61 -5.00 7.17
CA LEU A 175 -6.56 -4.43 6.19
C LEU A 175 -7.95 -4.21 6.79
N SER A 176 -8.35 -5.09 7.72
CA SER A 176 -9.65 -5.00 8.41
C SER A 176 -9.80 -3.79 9.34
N SER A 177 -8.69 -3.15 9.72
CA SER A 177 -8.67 -1.98 10.59
C SER A 177 -8.58 -0.65 9.83
N MET A 178 -8.33 -0.72 8.51
CA MET A 178 -8.14 0.44 7.65
C MET A 178 -9.46 0.95 7.08
N ASP A 179 -9.53 2.26 6.86
CA ASP A 179 -10.57 2.93 6.06
C ASP A 179 -9.89 4.00 5.20
N GLY A 180 -10.45 4.29 4.02
CA GLY A 180 -9.75 5.13 3.07
C GLY A 180 -10.50 5.35 1.77
N LEU A 181 -10.17 6.48 1.16
CA LEU A 181 -10.69 6.94 -0.11
C LEU A 181 -9.54 7.56 -0.90
N VAL A 182 -9.27 7.05 -2.09
CA VAL A 182 -8.17 7.54 -2.96
C VAL A 182 -8.69 7.95 -4.32
N ASN A 183 -8.00 8.93 -4.92
CA ASN A 183 -8.22 9.36 -6.29
C ASN A 183 -6.93 9.21 -7.07
N MET A 184 -7.04 8.73 -8.29
CA MET A 184 -5.91 8.36 -9.11
C MET A 184 -6.11 8.82 -10.55
N GLN A 185 -5.01 9.10 -11.22
CA GLN A 185 -4.97 9.35 -12.65
C GLN A 185 -3.74 8.71 -13.26
N GLY A 186 -3.85 8.40 -14.53
CA GLY A 186 -2.75 7.85 -15.28
C GLY A 186 -3.02 7.87 -16.78
N LYS A 187 -2.23 7.07 -17.49
CA LYS A 187 -2.25 7.01 -18.95
C LYS A 187 -2.33 5.57 -19.42
N ASN A 188 -3.11 5.33 -20.46
CA ASN A 188 -3.20 4.06 -21.14
C ASN A 188 -2.03 3.88 -22.12
N ALA A 189 -1.76 2.65 -22.52
CA ALA A 189 -0.75 2.33 -23.53
C ALA A 189 -0.96 3.06 -24.88
N ASP A 190 -2.21 3.46 -25.19
CA ASP A 190 -2.55 4.26 -26.39
C ASP A 190 -2.34 5.78 -26.23
N GLY A 191 -1.88 6.22 -25.06
CA GLY A 191 -1.62 7.61 -24.71
C GLY A 191 -2.81 8.37 -24.16
N SER A 192 -4.02 7.80 -24.16
CA SER A 192 -5.21 8.40 -23.55
C SER A 192 -5.11 8.43 -22.03
N ASN A 193 -5.78 9.39 -21.38
CA ASN A 193 -5.76 9.52 -19.93
C ASN A 193 -6.92 8.75 -19.30
N TRP A 194 -6.68 8.24 -18.09
CA TRP A 194 -7.71 7.66 -17.25
C TRP A 194 -7.72 8.32 -15.87
N THR A 195 -8.89 8.28 -15.22
CA THR A 195 -9.10 8.82 -13.89
C THR A 195 -10.02 7.92 -13.09
N ALA A 196 -9.63 7.60 -11.87
CA ALA A 196 -10.45 6.87 -10.91
C ALA A 196 -10.66 7.75 -9.67
N LEU A 197 -11.92 8.10 -9.38
CA LEU A 197 -12.29 8.99 -8.27
C LEU A 197 -12.99 8.22 -7.17
N ASN A 198 -12.77 8.57 -5.91
CA ASN A 198 -13.48 8.02 -4.76
C ASN A 198 -13.36 6.48 -4.65
N GLN A 199 -12.15 5.95 -4.82
CA GLN A 199 -11.88 4.51 -4.69
C GLN A 199 -11.64 4.14 -3.23
N TRP A 200 -12.43 3.21 -2.70
CA TRP A 200 -12.41 2.85 -1.28
C TRP A 200 -11.34 1.81 -0.91
N VAL A 201 -10.77 1.96 0.29
CA VAL A 201 -9.77 1.09 0.92
C VAL A 201 -10.22 0.72 2.35
N PRO A 202 -10.59 -0.54 2.63
CA PRO A 202 -10.99 -1.56 1.68
C PRO A 202 -12.34 -1.21 1.04
N ALA A 203 -12.63 -1.74 -0.15
CA ALA A 203 -13.93 -1.54 -0.76
C ALA A 203 -15.09 -1.97 0.17
N PRO A 204 -16.23 -1.24 0.21
CA PRO A 204 -17.33 -1.52 1.14
C PRO A 204 -17.87 -2.97 1.10
N GLY A 205 -17.76 -3.64 -0.05
CA GLY A 205 -18.18 -5.04 -0.23
C GLY A 205 -17.18 -6.09 0.27
N ALA A 206 -15.90 -5.73 0.45
CA ALA A 206 -14.84 -6.65 0.85
C ALA A 206 -14.95 -7.03 2.35
N LEU A 207 -15.40 -6.09 3.18
CA LEU A 207 -15.68 -6.30 4.61
C LEU A 207 -16.83 -7.30 4.84
N ALA A 208 -17.86 -7.28 3.97
CA ALA A 208 -18.99 -8.22 4.06
C ALA A 208 -18.56 -9.68 3.77
N LEU A 209 -17.57 -9.88 2.90
CA LEU A 209 -17.05 -11.21 2.58
C LEU A 209 -16.13 -11.76 3.68
N LEU A 210 -15.30 -10.91 4.31
CA LEU A 210 -14.54 -11.30 5.51
C LEU A 210 -15.46 -11.71 6.66
N GLY A 211 -16.56 -10.98 6.87
CA GLY A 211 -17.58 -11.32 7.87
C GLY A 211 -18.23 -12.70 7.63
N LEU A 212 -18.47 -13.07 6.37
CA LEU A 212 -19.01 -14.40 6.02
C LEU A 212 -17.97 -15.52 6.15
N ALA A 213 -16.71 -15.28 5.77
CA ALA A 213 -15.64 -16.27 5.90
C ALA A 213 -15.36 -16.63 7.37
N GLY A 214 -15.39 -15.64 8.27
CA GLY A 214 -15.25 -15.85 9.72
C GLY A 214 -16.40 -16.68 10.34
N VAL A 215 -17.60 -16.60 9.78
CA VAL A 215 -18.77 -17.38 10.23
C VAL A 215 -18.73 -18.83 9.71
N ALA A 216 -18.20 -19.05 8.50
CA ALA A 216 -18.11 -20.39 7.90
C ALA A 216 -17.08 -21.31 8.57
N GLY A 217 -16.05 -20.76 9.24
CA GLY A 217 -15.01 -21.53 9.92
C GLY A 217 -15.42 -22.16 11.26
N ARG A 218 -16.54 -21.73 11.86
CA ARG A 218 -16.95 -22.18 13.21
C ARG A 218 -17.81 -23.45 13.18
N ARG A 219 -17.39 -24.49 12.45
CA ARG A 219 -18.06 -25.80 12.51
C ARG A 219 -17.58 -26.56 13.76
N ARG A 220 -18.39 -26.47 14.82
CA ARG A 220 -18.29 -27.18 16.12
C ARG A 220 -17.71 -28.60 15.98
N ARG A 221 -16.55 -28.86 16.60
CA ARG A 221 -16.22 -30.22 17.09
C ARG A 221 -17.22 -30.55 18.20
N ARG A 222 -18.07 -31.56 17.99
CA ARG A 222 -18.81 -32.22 19.06
C ARG A 222 -18.12 -33.55 19.36
N HIS A 223 -17.84 -33.73 20.66
CA HIS A 223 -17.41 -34.91 21.41
C HIS A 223 -16.85 -36.11 20.65
#